data_AF-A0AAE1ZAH8-F1
#
_entry.id   AF-A0AAE1ZAH8-F1
#
_cell.length_a   1.000
_cell.length_b   1.000
_cell.length_c   1.000
_cell.angle_alpha   90.00
_cell.angle_beta   90.00
_cell.angle_gamma   90.00
#
_symmetry.space_group_name_H-M   'P 1'
#
loop_
_entity.id
_entity.type
_entity.pdbx_description
1 polymer ?
#
loop_
_entity_poly.entity_id
_entity_poly.type
_entity_poly.pdbx_seq_one_letter_code
_entity_poly.pdbx_strand_id
1 'polypeptide(L)'
;MNLTREVDFGSIRGWGLVAAQSINTEDILFTEDPLICCQFSWNKLYGYKACDHCLCPLESSEENVRRLTNNPTLVLPYSEASFQCNQIVQCPVCSTSYCSQNCLESAALAYHSVMCTGLIESENESPLKKLDIIWRQSHYPPESGTIFLLVRIAAACISACIMASSPSLHIVEALKQFISSTSAPTNENTSVLYHQLLGDQFVTRIEQIHNAFVEVLLFLCQKFNHTTSFEECIQTLQSAALYPLLEKHHFTSALCLISRNGQGIATSALSVWVNQAGKLVTTMNEQASKEFDLFVNQLYEAIDDHVGSFLDNEGVGLYYYQSRINHSCSPNAVIRFSGVNSQLSVVALTAIQEGEEITISYLDHCLQSRSRHTRRKYLSSNYLFWCDCPKCEMEKNDDVQSVTSSSEDDVADEEANGCS
;
A
#
# COMPACT_ATOMS: atom_id res chain seq x y z
N MET A 1 21.16 -18.53 -3.84
CA MET A 1 21.92 -17.45 -4.50
C MET A 1 20.94 -16.30 -4.70
N ASN A 2 21.30 -15.08 -4.33
CA ASN A 2 20.42 -13.93 -4.57
C ASN A 2 20.38 -13.66 -6.08
N LEU A 3 19.18 -13.65 -6.66
CA LEU A 3 18.97 -13.35 -8.08
C LEU A 3 19.16 -11.87 -8.40
N THR A 4 19.15 -11.02 -7.38
CA THR A 4 19.18 -9.57 -7.49
C THR A 4 20.32 -8.97 -6.67
N ARG A 5 20.76 -7.76 -7.05
CA ARG A 5 21.68 -6.92 -6.28
C ARG A 5 21.28 -5.45 -6.38
N GLU A 6 21.51 -4.71 -5.30
CA GLU A 6 21.22 -3.27 -5.22
C GLU A 6 22.32 -2.44 -5.90
N VAL A 7 21.93 -1.40 -6.61
CA VAL A 7 22.84 -0.47 -7.31
C VAL A 7 22.35 0.96 -7.13
N ASP A 8 23.25 1.90 -6.84
CA ASP A 8 22.95 3.33 -6.87
C ASP A 8 23.20 3.87 -8.29
N PHE A 9 22.12 4.29 -8.96
CA PHE A 9 22.14 4.89 -10.30
C PHE A 9 22.40 6.42 -10.28
N GLY A 10 22.78 6.97 -9.12
CA GLY A 10 23.14 8.37 -8.94
C GLY A 10 21.96 9.26 -8.55
N SER A 11 22.20 10.57 -8.47
CA SER A 11 21.30 11.54 -7.84
C SER A 11 19.92 11.70 -8.50
N ILE A 12 19.76 11.31 -9.76
CA ILE A 12 18.50 11.47 -10.50
C ILE A 12 17.60 10.24 -10.34
N ARG A 13 18.17 9.05 -10.52
CA ARG A 13 17.42 7.77 -10.50
C ARG A 13 17.44 7.08 -9.13
N GLY A 14 18.41 7.42 -8.28
CA GLY A 14 18.56 6.84 -6.96
C GLY A 14 18.91 5.35 -6.99
N TRP A 15 18.50 4.65 -5.95
CA TRP A 15 18.69 3.20 -5.83
C TRP A 15 17.82 2.43 -6.82
N GLY A 16 18.36 1.32 -7.31
CA GLY A 16 17.72 0.38 -8.21
C GLY A 16 18.11 -1.07 -7.89
N LEU A 17 17.39 -2.03 -8.47
CA LEU A 17 17.80 -3.43 -8.48
C LEU A 17 18.29 -3.84 -9.87
N VAL A 18 19.34 -4.64 -9.93
CA VAL A 18 19.80 -5.30 -11.16
C VAL A 18 19.88 -6.81 -10.95
N ALA A 19 19.77 -7.58 -12.03
CA ALA A 19 19.97 -9.01 -11.98
C ALA A 19 21.43 -9.34 -11.63
N ALA A 20 21.63 -10.22 -10.64
CA ALA A 20 22.95 -10.70 -10.23
C ALA A 20 23.44 -11.90 -11.07
N GLN A 21 22.54 -12.51 -11.84
CA GLN A 21 22.77 -13.59 -12.79
C GLN A 21 21.62 -13.60 -13.80
N SER A 22 21.68 -14.40 -14.86
CA SER A 22 20.55 -14.57 -15.77
C SER A 22 19.30 -15.12 -15.06
N ILE A 23 18.14 -14.55 -15.35
CA ILE A 23 16.84 -14.89 -14.78
C ILE A 23 15.90 -15.29 -15.92
N ASN A 24 15.15 -16.36 -15.75
CA ASN A 24 14.18 -16.81 -16.75
C ASN A 24 12.81 -16.14 -16.53
N THR A 25 12.00 -16.12 -17.58
CA THR A 25 10.59 -15.72 -17.49
C THR A 25 9.86 -16.55 -16.43
N GLU A 26 9.00 -15.90 -15.64
CA GLU A 26 8.25 -16.46 -14.50
C GLU A 26 9.10 -16.88 -13.28
N ASP A 27 10.43 -16.68 -13.28
CA ASP A 27 11.22 -16.88 -12.07
C ASP A 27 10.81 -15.86 -10.99
N ILE A 28 10.70 -16.34 -9.74
CA ILE A 28 10.51 -15.48 -8.56
C ILE A 28 11.88 -14.92 -8.16
N LEU A 29 12.07 -13.61 -8.35
CA LEU A 29 13.31 -12.90 -8.01
C LEU A 29 13.55 -12.93 -6.51
N PHE A 30 12.52 -12.58 -5.74
CA PHE A 30 12.48 -12.66 -4.28
C PHE A 30 11.03 -12.52 -3.77
N THR A 31 10.84 -12.92 -2.52
CA THR A 31 9.62 -12.69 -1.73
C THR A 31 9.95 -11.77 -0.56
N GLU A 32 9.03 -10.88 -0.20
CA GLU A 32 9.26 -9.88 0.84
C GLU A 32 7.99 -9.65 1.68
N ASP A 33 8.15 -9.69 3.00
CA ASP A 33 7.14 -9.20 3.96
C ASP A 33 7.31 -7.68 4.13
N PRO A 34 6.23 -6.91 4.31
CA PRO A 34 6.35 -5.48 4.55
C PRO A 34 7.08 -5.22 5.87
N LEU A 35 7.89 -4.16 5.90
CA LEU A 35 8.41 -3.61 7.17
C LEU A 35 7.26 -3.23 8.09
N ILE A 36 6.23 -2.63 7.50
CA ILE A 36 5.02 -2.20 8.17
C ILE A 36 3.91 -2.05 7.14
N CYS A 37 2.70 -2.46 7.48
CA CYS A 37 1.52 -2.27 6.64
C CYS A 37 0.32 -1.84 7.48
N CYS A 38 -0.75 -1.36 6.84
CA CYS A 38 -2.00 -0.98 7.48
C CYS A 38 -3.17 -1.29 6.54
N GLN A 39 -4.29 -1.73 7.13
CA GLN A 39 -5.56 -1.79 6.42
C GLN A 39 -6.06 -0.37 6.12
N PHE A 40 -6.75 -0.17 5.01
CA PHE A 40 -7.42 1.10 4.72
C PHE A 40 -8.56 1.40 5.70
N SER A 41 -8.76 2.69 5.97
CA SER A 41 -9.72 3.19 6.96
C SER A 41 -11.17 2.92 6.56
N TRP A 42 -11.50 3.02 5.27
CA TRP A 42 -12.80 2.69 4.70
C TRP A 42 -13.06 1.19 4.71
N ASN A 43 -12.09 0.34 4.34
CA ASN A 43 -12.26 -1.11 4.38
C ASN A 43 -12.53 -1.60 5.81
N LYS A 44 -11.82 -1.02 6.79
CA LYS A 44 -12.09 -1.28 8.21
C LYS A 44 -13.49 -0.82 8.63
N LEU A 45 -13.94 0.37 8.18
CA LEU A 45 -15.28 0.89 8.47
C LEU A 45 -16.38 0.02 7.86
N TYR A 46 -16.19 -0.47 6.63
CA TYR A 46 -17.10 -1.36 5.91
C TYR A 46 -17.02 -2.82 6.38
N GLY A 47 -16.27 -3.09 7.45
CA GLY A 47 -16.27 -4.38 8.13
C GLY A 47 -15.43 -5.45 7.46
N TYR A 48 -14.48 -5.10 6.58
CA TYR A 48 -13.48 -6.06 6.11
C TYR A 48 -12.63 -6.51 7.30
N LYS A 49 -12.65 -7.82 7.58
CA LYS A 49 -11.91 -8.40 8.70
C LYS A 49 -10.55 -8.86 8.20
N ALA A 50 -9.50 -8.17 8.61
CA ALA A 50 -8.12 -8.50 8.28
C ALA A 50 -7.27 -8.68 9.54
N CYS A 51 -6.22 -9.51 9.44
CA CYS A 51 -5.19 -9.58 10.46
C CYS A 51 -4.52 -8.22 10.60
N ASP A 52 -4.48 -7.67 11.82
CA ASP A 52 -3.88 -6.35 12.05
C ASP A 52 -2.38 -6.31 11.72
N HIS A 53 -1.70 -7.46 11.67
CA HIS A 53 -0.27 -7.54 11.32
C HIS A 53 -0.01 -7.72 9.82
N CYS A 54 -0.58 -8.76 9.20
CA CYS A 54 -0.20 -9.17 7.85
C CYS A 54 -1.30 -8.98 6.82
N LEU A 55 -2.42 -8.36 7.18
CA LEU A 55 -3.62 -8.16 6.35
C LEU A 55 -4.28 -9.44 5.82
N CYS A 56 -3.91 -10.62 6.35
CA CYS A 56 -4.58 -11.86 6.01
C CYS A 56 -6.08 -11.78 6.28
N PRO A 57 -6.97 -12.14 5.33
CA PRO A 57 -8.40 -12.13 5.56
C PRO A 57 -8.74 -13.03 6.77
N LEU A 58 -9.59 -12.53 7.64
CA LEU A 58 -10.12 -13.27 8.80
C LEU A 58 -11.55 -13.74 8.57
N GLU A 59 -12.12 -13.43 7.41
CA GLU A 59 -13.39 -13.96 6.93
C GLU A 59 -13.12 -15.01 5.84
N SER A 60 -14.05 -15.96 5.71
CA SER A 60 -14.06 -16.94 4.62
C SER A 60 -14.42 -16.30 3.29
N SER A 61 -14.14 -16.99 2.17
CA SER A 61 -14.57 -16.54 0.84
C SER A 61 -16.08 -16.29 0.78
N GLU A 62 -16.89 -17.14 1.41
CA GLU A 62 -18.35 -16.95 1.46
C GLU A 62 -18.78 -15.74 2.28
N GLU A 63 -18.21 -15.54 3.46
CA GLU A 63 -18.51 -14.36 4.28
C GLU A 63 -18.13 -13.06 3.55
N ASN A 64 -16.98 -13.07 2.89
CA ASN A 64 -16.48 -11.96 2.08
C ASN A 64 -17.48 -11.59 0.97
N VAL A 65 -17.89 -12.55 0.13
CA VAL A 65 -18.81 -12.27 -0.97
C VAL A 65 -20.22 -11.91 -0.50
N ARG A 66 -20.71 -12.52 0.59
CA ARG A 66 -22.03 -12.17 1.16
C ARG A 66 -22.04 -10.72 1.65
N ARG A 67 -20.93 -10.26 2.23
CA ARG A 67 -20.75 -8.86 2.64
C ARG A 67 -20.67 -7.93 1.43
N LEU A 68 -19.82 -8.26 0.45
CA LEU A 68 -19.59 -7.43 -0.73
C LEU A 68 -20.82 -7.32 -1.66
N THR A 69 -21.69 -8.32 -1.69
CA THR A 69 -22.94 -8.32 -2.48
C THR A 69 -24.18 -7.94 -1.67
N ASN A 70 -24.05 -7.77 -0.35
CA ASN A 70 -25.17 -7.66 0.59
C ASN A 70 -26.23 -8.77 0.41
N ASN A 71 -25.79 -9.99 0.09
CA ASN A 71 -26.65 -11.14 -0.14
C ASN A 71 -26.29 -12.27 0.85
N PRO A 72 -27.02 -12.41 1.98
CA PRO A 72 -26.70 -13.40 3.01
C PRO A 72 -26.94 -14.86 2.58
N THR A 73 -27.66 -15.10 1.49
CA THR A 73 -27.97 -16.46 1.00
C THR A 73 -27.06 -16.91 -0.14
N LEU A 74 -26.13 -16.06 -0.58
CA LEU A 74 -25.16 -16.41 -1.63
C LEU A 74 -24.28 -17.57 -1.16
N VAL A 75 -24.08 -18.56 -2.04
CA VAL A 75 -23.24 -19.74 -1.83
C VAL A 75 -22.24 -19.82 -2.98
N LEU A 76 -20.97 -20.03 -2.66
CA LEU A 76 -19.93 -20.18 -3.67
C LEU A 76 -19.87 -21.63 -4.16
N PRO A 77 -19.80 -21.89 -5.48
CA PRO A 77 -19.50 -23.22 -5.98
C PRO A 77 -18.05 -23.62 -5.63
N TYR A 78 -17.76 -24.93 -5.63
CA TYR A 78 -16.43 -25.48 -5.31
C TYR A 78 -15.93 -25.05 -3.93
N SER A 79 -16.70 -25.36 -2.88
CA SER A 79 -16.39 -24.91 -1.51
C SER A 79 -15.06 -25.46 -0.97
N GLU A 80 -14.53 -26.54 -1.55
CA GLU A 80 -13.18 -27.06 -1.32
C GLU A 80 -12.06 -26.10 -1.73
N ALA A 81 -12.35 -25.11 -2.60
CA ALA A 81 -11.44 -24.06 -3.02
C ALA A 81 -11.63 -22.75 -2.25
N SER A 82 -12.57 -22.70 -1.31
CA SER A 82 -12.83 -21.52 -0.49
C SER A 82 -11.68 -21.27 0.49
N PHE A 83 -11.28 -20.01 0.61
CA PHE A 83 -10.41 -19.58 1.68
C PHE A 83 -11.15 -19.62 3.02
N GLN A 84 -10.45 -20.09 4.05
CA GLN A 84 -10.87 -19.99 5.43
C GLN A 84 -9.66 -19.75 6.31
N CYS A 85 -9.75 -18.76 7.20
CA CYS A 85 -8.72 -18.53 8.20
C CYS A 85 -8.76 -19.64 9.25
N ASN A 86 -7.65 -20.38 9.41
CA ASN A 86 -7.59 -21.55 10.29
C ASN A 86 -7.77 -21.20 11.78
N GLN A 87 -7.32 -20.02 12.19
CA GLN A 87 -7.38 -19.58 13.58
C GLN A 87 -7.43 -18.05 13.65
N ILE A 88 -8.19 -17.53 14.61
CA ILE A 88 -8.23 -16.10 14.93
C ILE A 88 -7.79 -15.94 16.38
N VAL A 89 -6.69 -15.24 16.58
CA VAL A 89 -6.16 -14.89 17.89
C VAL A 89 -6.45 -13.42 18.16
N GLN A 90 -6.85 -13.06 19.36
CA GLN A 90 -7.12 -11.68 19.74
C GLN A 90 -6.13 -11.19 20.78
N CYS A 91 -5.76 -9.91 20.70
CA CYS A 91 -5.04 -9.26 21.78
C CYS A 91 -5.88 -9.34 23.06
N PRO A 92 -5.34 -9.84 24.19
CA PRO A 92 -6.11 -10.02 25.42
C PRO A 92 -6.52 -8.69 26.08
N VAL A 93 -5.96 -7.56 25.61
CA VAL A 93 -6.16 -6.24 26.20
C VAL A 93 -7.16 -5.40 25.39
N CYS A 94 -7.04 -5.35 24.06
CA CYS A 94 -7.89 -4.52 23.20
C CYS A 94 -8.74 -5.31 22.18
N SER A 95 -8.64 -6.64 22.19
CA SER A 95 -9.39 -7.54 21.29
C SER A 95 -9.09 -7.39 19.78
N THR A 96 -8.05 -6.65 19.39
CA THR A 96 -7.57 -6.61 17.99
C THR A 96 -7.24 -8.04 17.51
N SER A 97 -7.70 -8.38 16.30
CA SER A 97 -7.61 -9.73 15.74
C SER A 97 -6.38 -9.96 14.87
N TYR A 98 -5.86 -11.19 14.94
CA TYR A 98 -4.68 -11.67 14.21
C TYR A 98 -4.94 -13.08 13.67
N CYS A 99 -4.35 -13.43 12.53
CA CYS A 99 -4.50 -14.76 11.92
C CYS A 99 -3.66 -15.85 12.61
N SER A 100 -2.78 -15.48 13.55
CA SER A 100 -1.94 -16.42 14.30
C SER A 100 -1.33 -15.76 15.54
N GLN A 101 -0.86 -16.59 16.48
CA GLN A 101 -0.09 -16.14 17.63
C GLN A 101 1.21 -15.42 17.21
N ASN A 102 1.89 -15.91 16.17
CA ASN A 102 3.10 -15.28 15.64
C ASN A 102 2.84 -13.85 15.14
N CYS A 103 1.70 -13.61 14.48
CA CYS A 103 1.31 -12.27 14.05
C CYS A 103 1.01 -11.34 15.23
N LEU A 104 0.35 -11.83 16.27
CA LEU A 104 0.11 -11.06 17.50
C LEU A 104 1.44 -10.68 18.18
N GLU A 105 2.35 -11.63 18.36
CA GLU A 105 3.65 -11.42 19.01
C GLU A 105 4.55 -10.48 18.20
N SER A 106 4.61 -10.67 16.88
CA SER A 106 5.39 -9.81 15.97
C SER A 106 4.87 -8.37 16.01
N ALA A 107 3.55 -8.18 15.93
CA ALA A 107 2.93 -6.87 16.06
C ALA A 107 3.18 -6.25 17.44
N ALA A 108 3.05 -7.02 18.52
CA ALA A 108 3.28 -6.55 19.89
C ALA A 108 4.71 -6.03 20.08
N LEU A 109 5.72 -6.74 19.57
CA LEU A 109 7.12 -6.31 19.62
C LEU A 109 7.39 -5.11 18.72
N ALA A 110 6.74 -5.03 17.57
CA ALA A 110 7.00 -3.98 16.58
C ALA A 110 6.32 -2.64 16.94
N TYR A 111 5.00 -2.61 17.16
CA TYR A 111 4.23 -1.37 17.30
C TYR A 111 2.98 -1.50 18.18
N HIS A 112 2.34 -2.67 18.25
CA HIS A 112 1.02 -2.82 18.85
C HIS A 112 1.04 -2.56 20.36
N SER A 113 2.10 -2.92 21.09
CA SER A 113 2.19 -2.63 22.54
C SER A 113 2.08 -1.13 22.85
N VAL A 114 2.62 -0.28 21.97
CA VAL A 114 2.52 1.17 22.09
C VAL A 114 1.12 1.66 21.73
N MET A 115 0.50 1.07 20.71
CA MET A 115 -0.82 1.49 20.20
C MET A 115 -2.02 0.89 20.94
N CYS A 116 -1.82 -0.16 21.73
CA CYS A 116 -2.91 -0.93 22.31
C CYS A 116 -3.75 -0.07 23.27
N THR A 117 -5.00 0.24 22.91
CA THR A 117 -5.89 1.12 23.69
C THR A 117 -6.58 0.44 24.88
N GLY A 118 -6.56 -0.89 24.96
CA GLY A 118 -7.36 -1.63 25.94
C GLY A 118 -8.85 -1.59 25.64
N LEU A 119 -9.67 -2.19 26.51
CA LEU A 119 -11.14 -2.16 26.39
C LEU A 119 -11.77 -0.83 26.82
N ILE A 120 -10.99 0.07 27.43
CA ILE A 120 -11.49 1.29 28.07
C ILE A 120 -11.15 2.49 27.19
N GLU A 121 -11.95 2.67 26.15
CA GLU A 121 -12.24 4.00 25.64
C GLU A 121 -13.76 4.07 25.51
N SER A 122 -14.38 5.07 26.16
CA SER A 122 -15.75 5.45 25.81
C SER A 122 -15.78 5.60 24.28
N GLU A 123 -16.82 5.09 23.62
CA GLU A 123 -16.85 4.96 22.15
C GLU A 123 -16.64 6.28 21.38
N ASN A 124 -16.49 7.43 22.05
CA ASN A 124 -16.44 8.77 21.47
C ASN A 124 -15.14 9.58 21.68
N GLU A 125 -14.10 9.11 22.39
CA GLU A 125 -13.02 10.03 22.85
C GLU A 125 -11.56 9.68 22.51
N SER A 126 -11.24 8.60 21.77
CA SER A 126 -9.83 8.30 21.50
C SER A 126 -9.19 9.18 20.43
N PRO A 127 -7.95 9.68 20.65
CA PRO A 127 -7.21 10.42 19.63
C PRO A 127 -7.04 9.64 18.33
N LEU A 128 -6.87 8.31 18.40
CA LEU A 128 -6.77 7.43 17.23
C LEU A 128 -8.06 7.43 16.41
N LYS A 129 -9.23 7.31 17.06
CA LYS A 129 -10.53 7.33 16.38
C LYS A 129 -10.84 8.71 15.81
N LYS A 130 -10.47 9.78 16.52
CA LYS A 130 -10.58 11.15 16.01
C LYS A 130 -9.76 11.35 14.73
N LEU A 131 -8.50 10.91 14.73
CA LEU A 131 -7.63 10.98 13.56
C LEU A 131 -8.20 10.20 12.37
N ASP A 132 -8.70 8.99 12.61
CA ASP A 132 -9.33 8.13 11.61
C ASP A 132 -10.56 8.78 10.95
N ILE A 133 -11.40 9.43 11.75
CA ILE A 133 -12.57 10.18 11.24
C ILE A 133 -12.13 11.36 10.38
N ILE A 134 -11.17 12.16 10.85
CA ILE A 134 -10.65 13.33 10.11
C ILE A 134 -10.00 12.87 8.79
N TRP A 135 -9.26 11.76 8.82
CA TRP A 135 -8.65 11.17 7.62
C TRP A 135 -9.70 10.81 6.57
N ARG A 136 -10.73 10.03 6.92
CA ARG A 136 -11.81 9.67 6.00
C ARG A 136 -12.61 10.85 5.46
N GLN A 137 -12.74 11.93 6.23
CA GLN A 137 -13.36 13.17 5.76
C GLN A 137 -12.50 13.97 4.77
N SER A 138 -11.23 13.59 4.61
CA SER A 138 -10.26 14.24 3.73
C SER A 138 -9.85 13.35 2.56
N HIS A 139 -10.03 12.03 2.68
CA HIS A 139 -9.72 11.02 1.68
C HIS A 139 -10.94 10.11 1.49
N TYR A 140 -11.69 10.38 0.44
CA TYR A 140 -12.82 9.55 0.03
C TYR A 140 -12.31 8.34 -0.79
N PRO A 141 -13.08 7.24 -0.85
CA PRO A 141 -12.72 6.09 -1.68
C PRO A 141 -12.58 6.48 -3.17
N PRO A 142 -11.70 5.82 -3.93
CA PRO A 142 -10.81 4.73 -3.49
C PRO A 142 -9.62 5.25 -2.65
N GLU A 143 -9.33 4.60 -1.53
CA GLU A 143 -8.17 4.92 -0.70
C GLU A 143 -6.88 4.46 -1.39
N SER A 144 -5.93 5.39 -1.60
CA SER A 144 -4.58 5.08 -2.09
C SER A 144 -3.52 5.02 -0.99
N GLY A 145 -3.90 5.35 0.25
CA GLY A 145 -3.00 5.42 1.40
C GLY A 145 -3.76 5.65 2.71
N THR A 146 -3.07 5.47 3.84
CA THR A 146 -3.65 5.71 5.17
C THR A 146 -2.67 6.39 6.12
N ILE A 147 -3.16 7.35 6.91
CA ILE A 147 -2.38 8.00 7.97
C ILE A 147 -1.90 7.01 9.04
N PHE A 148 -2.57 5.86 9.17
CA PHE A 148 -2.21 4.87 10.16
C PHE A 148 -0.85 4.22 9.90
N LEU A 149 -0.31 4.26 8.66
CA LEU A 149 1.09 3.89 8.43
C LEU A 149 2.02 4.77 9.27
N LEU A 150 1.80 6.08 9.26
CA LEU A 150 2.62 7.02 10.03
C LEU A 150 2.43 6.85 11.54
N VAL A 151 1.21 6.53 11.99
CA VAL A 151 0.93 6.19 13.40
C VAL A 151 1.69 4.93 13.80
N ARG A 152 1.67 3.87 12.99
CA ARG A 152 2.41 2.62 13.28
C ARG A 152 3.92 2.84 13.23
N ILE A 153 4.42 3.68 12.32
CA ILE A 153 5.84 4.07 12.28
C ILE A 153 6.23 4.79 13.58
N ALA A 154 5.43 5.75 14.04
CA ALA A 154 5.68 6.43 15.31
C ALA A 154 5.68 5.44 16.49
N ALA A 155 4.73 4.51 16.52
CA ALA A 155 4.70 3.45 17.51
C ALA A 155 5.94 2.54 17.45
N ALA A 156 6.44 2.22 16.26
CA ALA A 156 7.68 1.47 16.08
C ALA A 156 8.90 2.25 16.57
N CYS A 157 8.99 3.56 16.32
CA CYS A 157 10.06 4.41 16.86
C CYS A 157 10.06 4.43 18.40
N ILE A 158 8.89 4.55 19.02
CA ILE A 158 8.72 4.53 20.48
C ILE A 158 9.13 3.14 21.02
N SER A 159 8.65 2.06 20.40
CA SER A 159 9.02 0.68 20.77
C SER A 159 10.53 0.45 20.66
N ALA A 160 11.17 0.90 19.57
CA ALA A 160 12.61 0.79 19.36
C ALA A 160 13.41 1.57 20.40
N CYS A 161 12.93 2.77 20.75
CA CYS A 161 13.59 3.63 21.74
C CYS A 161 13.52 3.06 23.16
N ILE A 162 12.37 2.49 23.55
CA ILE A 162 12.11 2.12 24.95
C ILE A 162 12.30 0.62 25.20
N MET A 163 11.75 -0.22 24.31
CA MET A 163 11.85 -1.68 24.45
C MET A 163 13.11 -2.24 23.81
N ALA A 164 13.77 -1.50 22.92
CA ALA A 164 14.90 -1.97 22.11
C ALA A 164 14.59 -3.31 21.40
N SER A 165 13.35 -3.50 20.93
CA SER A 165 12.95 -4.75 20.31
C SER A 165 13.61 -4.88 18.93
N SER A 166 14.13 -6.07 18.61
CA SER A 166 14.77 -6.31 17.31
C SER A 166 13.87 -5.99 16.11
N PRO A 167 12.56 -6.32 16.11
CA PRO A 167 11.67 -5.97 14.99
C PRO A 167 11.51 -4.46 14.80
N SER A 168 11.29 -3.71 15.89
CA SER A 168 11.10 -2.25 15.80
C SER A 168 12.40 -1.53 15.38
N LEU A 169 13.55 -1.94 15.91
CA LEU A 169 14.86 -1.42 15.49
C LEU A 169 15.12 -1.64 14.01
N HIS A 170 14.78 -2.83 13.48
CA HIS A 170 14.91 -3.13 12.06
C HIS A 170 14.03 -2.20 11.20
N ILE A 171 12.76 -2.00 11.59
CA ILE A 171 11.84 -1.08 10.90
C ILE A 171 12.42 0.33 10.88
N VAL A 172 12.83 0.87 12.03
CA VAL A 172 13.35 2.24 12.16
C VAL A 172 14.62 2.43 11.34
N GLU A 173 15.53 1.45 11.33
CA GLU A 173 16.76 1.54 10.54
C GLU A 173 16.48 1.49 9.03
N ALA A 174 15.59 0.59 8.60
CA ALA A 174 15.21 0.47 7.20
C ALA A 174 14.54 1.75 6.67
N LEU A 175 13.67 2.38 7.47
CA LEU A 175 12.95 3.62 7.09
C LEU A 175 13.88 4.80 6.77
N LYS A 176 15.11 4.83 7.32
CA LYS A 176 16.10 5.87 7.00
C LYS A 176 16.54 5.85 5.53
N GLN A 177 16.34 4.74 4.84
CA GLN A 177 16.74 4.54 3.45
C GLN A 177 15.62 4.93 2.46
N PHE A 178 14.41 5.22 2.94
CA PHE A 178 13.27 5.54 2.09
C PHE A 178 13.31 7.00 1.62
N ILE A 179 12.75 7.25 0.43
CA ILE A 179 12.66 8.59 -0.13
C ILE A 179 11.57 9.37 0.62
N SER A 180 11.96 10.46 1.29
CA SER A 180 11.06 11.35 2.05
C SER A 180 11.02 12.78 1.53
N SER A 181 11.79 13.08 0.48
CA SER A 181 11.94 14.44 -0.06
C SER A 181 10.61 14.98 -0.61
N THR A 182 10.27 16.19 -0.19
CA THR A 182 9.09 16.96 -0.65
C THR A 182 9.30 17.65 -2.00
N SER A 183 10.49 17.49 -2.59
CA SER A 183 10.88 18.05 -3.88
C SER A 183 11.79 17.10 -4.62
N ALA A 184 11.74 17.14 -5.95
CA ALA A 184 12.70 16.52 -6.85
C ALA A 184 13.35 17.62 -7.71
N PRO A 185 14.57 17.40 -8.23
CA PRO A 185 15.17 18.30 -9.21
C PRO A 185 14.40 18.19 -10.54
N THR A 186 13.29 18.93 -10.66
CA THR A 186 12.56 19.13 -11.91
C THR A 186 12.63 20.60 -12.27
N ASN A 187 12.93 20.90 -13.54
CA ASN A 187 13.00 22.26 -14.05
C ASN A 187 11.65 22.99 -13.84
N GLU A 188 11.74 24.10 -13.10
CA GLU A 188 10.71 25.13 -12.84
C GLU A 188 9.44 24.73 -12.05
N ASN A 189 9.22 25.50 -10.98
CA ASN A 189 8.13 25.49 -9.98
C ASN A 189 8.15 24.37 -8.92
N THR A 190 8.45 24.79 -7.68
CA THR A 190 8.18 24.03 -6.43
C THR A 190 6.68 23.79 -6.27
N SER A 191 6.17 22.69 -6.80
CA SER A 191 4.83 22.19 -6.49
C SER A 191 4.87 21.40 -5.18
N VAL A 192 3.88 21.63 -4.30
CA VAL A 192 3.85 21.08 -2.95
C VAL A 192 3.20 19.70 -2.93
N LEU A 193 3.94 18.68 -3.38
CA LEU A 193 3.67 17.23 -3.42
C LEU A 193 2.40 16.63 -2.79
N TYR A 194 2.06 16.98 -1.55
CA TYR A 194 0.94 16.38 -0.86
C TYR A 194 -0.40 16.74 -1.50
N HIS A 195 -0.52 17.86 -2.24
CA HIS A 195 -1.78 18.21 -2.92
C HIS A 195 -2.13 17.22 -4.03
N GLN A 196 -1.12 16.74 -4.76
CA GLN A 196 -1.29 15.75 -5.83
C GLN A 196 -1.49 14.33 -5.28
N LEU A 197 -0.78 13.98 -4.21
CA LEU A 197 -0.82 12.63 -3.64
C LEU A 197 -2.05 12.36 -2.76
N LEU A 198 -2.59 13.41 -2.13
CA LEU A 198 -3.66 13.31 -1.13
C LEU A 198 -4.92 14.11 -1.53
N GLY A 199 -4.88 14.79 -2.67
CA GLY A 199 -6.00 15.53 -3.26
C GLY A 199 -6.22 16.94 -2.69
N ASP A 200 -6.97 17.76 -3.42
CA ASP A 200 -7.21 19.17 -3.05
C ASP A 200 -7.96 19.32 -1.72
N GLN A 201 -8.86 18.37 -1.40
CA GLN A 201 -9.58 18.39 -0.13
C GLN A 201 -8.64 18.22 1.07
N PHE A 202 -7.57 17.44 0.92
CA PHE A 202 -6.55 17.28 1.96
C PHE A 202 -5.83 18.60 2.26
N VAL A 203 -5.52 19.40 1.24
CA VAL A 203 -4.84 20.70 1.41
C VAL A 203 -5.60 21.61 2.37
N THR A 204 -6.94 21.58 2.31
CA THR A 204 -7.79 22.40 3.19
C THR A 204 -7.82 21.89 4.64
N ARG A 205 -7.49 20.61 4.87
CA ARG A 205 -7.62 19.93 6.17
C ARG A 205 -6.30 19.49 6.79
N ILE A 206 -5.17 19.71 6.11
CA ILE A 206 -3.83 19.29 6.56
C ILE A 206 -3.50 19.76 7.98
N GLU A 207 -3.92 20.96 8.36
CA GLU A 207 -3.71 21.48 9.72
C GLU A 207 -4.54 20.71 10.76
N GLN A 208 -5.79 20.36 10.43
CA GLN A 208 -6.64 19.55 11.30
C GLN A 208 -6.08 18.13 11.47
N ILE A 209 -5.61 17.54 10.37
CA ILE A 209 -4.98 16.20 10.37
C ILE A 209 -3.69 16.22 11.19
N HIS A 210 -2.84 17.22 10.98
CA HIS A 210 -1.57 17.35 11.72
C HIS A 210 -1.83 17.55 13.21
N ASN A 211 -2.77 18.42 13.60
CA ASN A 211 -3.14 18.61 15.01
C ASN A 211 -3.66 17.31 15.64
N ALA A 212 -4.54 16.58 14.94
CA ALA A 212 -5.03 15.28 15.43
C ALA A 212 -3.92 14.23 15.51
N PHE A 213 -2.96 14.24 14.59
CA PHE A 213 -1.80 13.37 14.64
C PHE A 213 -0.87 13.70 15.82
N VAL A 214 -0.65 14.98 16.12
CA VAL A 214 0.10 15.41 17.30
C VAL A 214 -0.57 14.95 18.60
N GLU A 215 -1.91 15.06 18.68
CA GLU A 215 -2.67 14.51 19.81
C GLU A 215 -2.45 12.99 19.97
N VAL A 216 -2.42 12.24 18.85
CA VAL A 216 -2.09 10.81 18.86
C VAL A 216 -0.67 10.56 19.37
N LEU A 217 0.34 11.29 18.89
CA LEU A 217 1.73 11.10 19.33
C LEU A 217 1.89 11.30 20.84
N LEU A 218 1.30 12.36 21.38
CA LEU A 218 1.34 12.65 22.81
C LEU A 218 0.60 11.57 23.62
N PHE A 219 -0.58 11.14 23.13
CA PHE A 219 -1.35 10.06 23.74
C PHE A 219 -0.58 8.73 23.79
N LEU A 220 0.09 8.34 22.70
CA LEU A 220 0.91 7.12 22.66
C LEU A 220 2.07 7.18 23.67
N CYS A 221 2.74 8.34 23.79
CA CYS A 221 3.82 8.53 24.77
C CYS A 221 3.31 8.43 26.21
N GLN A 222 2.24 9.18 26.52
CA GLN A 222 1.61 9.19 27.86
C GLN A 222 1.21 7.80 28.31
N LYS A 223 0.55 7.08 27.41
CA LYS A 223 0.04 5.75 27.70
C LYS A 223 1.16 4.75 27.91
N PHE A 224 2.09 4.69 26.96
CA PHE A 224 3.08 3.62 26.92
C PHE A 224 4.15 3.77 28.01
N ASN A 225 4.55 5.00 28.33
CA ASN A 225 5.49 5.27 29.42
C ASN A 225 4.81 5.51 30.78
N HIS A 226 3.48 5.45 30.85
CA HIS A 226 2.71 5.82 32.04
C HIS A 226 3.05 7.22 32.57
N THR A 227 3.45 8.14 31.68
CA THR A 227 3.87 9.50 32.04
C THR A 227 2.67 10.42 32.18
N THR A 228 2.70 11.27 33.20
CA THR A 228 1.62 12.23 33.47
C THR A 228 2.00 13.67 33.11
N SER A 229 3.29 13.94 32.88
CA SER A 229 3.77 15.27 32.52
C SER A 229 3.96 15.42 31.01
N PHE A 230 3.67 16.62 30.52
CA PHE A 230 3.94 16.99 29.13
C PHE A 230 5.44 16.97 28.80
N GLU A 231 6.28 17.35 29.76
CA GLU A 231 7.74 17.39 29.59
C GLU A 231 8.34 16.00 29.34
N GLU A 232 7.92 14.97 30.08
CA GLU A 232 8.34 13.58 29.85
C GLU A 232 7.91 13.06 28.47
N CYS A 233 6.73 13.48 27.99
CA CYS A 233 6.27 13.13 26.65
C CYS A 233 7.19 13.74 25.58
N ILE A 234 7.57 15.01 25.73
CA ILE A 234 8.50 15.68 24.82
C ILE A 234 9.87 15.00 24.84
N GLN A 235 10.39 14.63 26.01
CA GLN A 235 11.66 13.91 26.13
C GLN A 235 11.61 12.53 25.43
N THR A 236 10.48 11.84 25.55
CA THR A 236 10.25 10.57 24.84
C THR A 236 10.27 10.78 23.33
N LEU A 237 9.55 11.78 22.82
CA LEU A 237 9.51 12.11 21.39
C LEU A 237 10.89 12.51 20.86
N GLN A 238 11.70 13.23 21.64
CA GLN A 238 13.07 13.56 21.26
C GLN A 238 13.94 12.30 21.17
N SER A 239 13.84 11.42 22.15
CA SER A 239 14.62 10.17 22.20
C SER A 239 14.25 9.21 21.06
N ALA A 240 12.96 9.18 20.68
CA ALA A 240 12.44 8.39 19.56
C ALA A 240 12.59 9.07 18.19
N ALA A 241 13.24 10.23 18.10
CA ALA A 241 13.38 11.05 16.88
C ALA A 241 12.04 11.46 16.21
N LEU A 242 10.97 11.58 17.01
CA LEU A 242 9.63 11.97 16.57
C LEU A 242 9.30 13.45 16.85
N TYR A 243 10.07 14.13 17.69
CA TYR A 243 9.85 15.55 18.03
C TYR A 243 9.68 16.47 16.81
N PRO A 244 10.46 16.33 15.70
CA PRO A 244 10.27 17.16 14.53
C PRO A 244 8.85 17.08 13.92
N LEU A 245 8.15 15.96 14.06
CA LEU A 245 6.79 15.77 13.52
C LEU A 245 5.73 16.65 14.21
N LEU A 246 6.07 17.30 15.32
CA LEU A 246 5.24 18.36 15.91
C LEU A 246 5.16 19.59 15.01
N GLU A 247 6.11 19.77 14.10
CA GLU A 247 6.12 20.83 13.10
C GLU A 247 5.55 20.32 11.76
N LYS A 248 4.68 21.14 11.15
CA LYS A 248 3.89 20.75 9.99
C LYS A 248 4.74 20.33 8.79
N HIS A 249 5.87 20.98 8.53
CA HIS A 249 6.68 20.65 7.35
C HIS A 249 7.34 19.27 7.46
N HIS A 250 7.82 18.89 8.65
CA HIS A 250 8.35 17.54 8.89
C HIS A 250 7.24 16.49 8.78
N PHE A 251 6.05 16.78 9.32
CA PHE A 251 4.87 15.94 9.14
C PHE A 251 4.55 15.71 7.66
N THR A 252 4.53 16.77 6.84
CA THR A 252 4.28 16.65 5.40
C THR A 252 5.37 15.87 4.66
N SER A 253 6.64 15.96 5.08
CA SER A 253 7.71 15.13 4.52
C SER A 253 7.54 13.65 4.89
N ALA A 254 7.11 13.35 6.11
CA ALA A 254 6.79 11.98 6.53
C ALA A 254 5.59 11.40 5.76
N LEU A 255 4.59 12.23 5.44
CA LEU A 255 3.51 11.83 4.54
C LEU A 255 4.02 11.51 3.13
N CYS A 256 4.93 12.32 2.59
CA CYS A 256 5.54 12.04 1.28
C CYS A 256 6.28 10.70 1.29
N LEU A 257 6.92 10.32 2.39
CA LEU A 257 7.54 9.00 2.55
C LEU A 257 6.51 7.88 2.36
N ILE A 258 5.40 7.90 3.11
CA ILE A 258 4.42 6.82 3.02
C ILE A 258 3.67 6.83 1.68
N SER A 259 3.45 8.00 1.08
CA SER A 259 2.73 8.11 -0.19
C SER A 259 3.57 7.73 -1.41
N ARG A 260 4.89 7.97 -1.40
CA ARG A 260 5.76 7.65 -2.55
C ARG A 260 6.26 6.21 -2.58
N ASN A 261 6.28 5.56 -1.42
CA ASN A 261 6.86 4.23 -1.26
C ASN A 261 5.82 3.18 -0.83
N GLY A 262 4.57 3.60 -0.62
CA GLY A 262 3.48 2.70 -0.28
C GLY A 262 3.13 1.78 -1.45
N GLN A 263 3.14 0.48 -1.20
CA GLN A 263 2.64 -0.54 -2.11
C GLN A 263 1.26 -1.00 -1.63
N GLY A 264 0.25 -0.88 -2.48
CA GLY A 264 -1.08 -1.43 -2.24
C GLY A 264 -1.01 -2.95 -2.03
N ILE A 265 -1.76 -3.46 -1.06
CA ILE A 265 -1.75 -4.87 -0.67
C ILE A 265 -3.05 -5.51 -1.13
N ALA A 266 -2.92 -6.37 -2.13
CA ALA A 266 -4.04 -7.08 -2.72
C ALA A 266 -4.22 -8.46 -2.09
N THR A 267 -4.99 -8.53 -1.01
CA THR A 267 -5.29 -9.78 -0.30
C THR A 267 -6.79 -9.96 -0.17
N SER A 268 -7.39 -10.90 -0.86
CA SER A 268 -8.84 -11.07 -0.86
C SER A 268 -9.22 -12.55 -0.72
N ALA A 269 -10.16 -12.84 0.18
CA ALA A 269 -10.68 -14.21 0.31
C ALA A 269 -11.41 -14.64 -0.97
N LEU A 270 -12.07 -13.69 -1.67
CA LEU A 270 -12.68 -13.92 -2.97
C LEU A 270 -11.61 -14.24 -4.03
N SER A 271 -10.55 -13.44 -4.14
CA SER A 271 -9.52 -13.67 -5.17
C SER A 271 -8.80 -15.01 -5.00
N VAL A 272 -8.61 -15.46 -3.77
CA VAL A 272 -8.07 -16.80 -3.46
C VAL A 272 -8.99 -17.90 -3.99
N TRP A 273 -10.30 -17.78 -3.74
CA TRP A 273 -11.29 -18.72 -4.25
C TRP A 273 -11.36 -18.69 -5.78
N VAL A 274 -11.42 -17.51 -6.42
CA VAL A 274 -11.44 -17.38 -7.90
C VAL A 274 -10.27 -18.14 -8.51
N ASN A 275 -9.06 -17.94 -7.97
CA ASN A 275 -7.84 -18.59 -8.45
C ASN A 275 -7.83 -20.11 -8.22
N GLN A 276 -8.26 -20.58 -7.05
CA GLN A 276 -8.24 -22.00 -6.71
C GLN A 276 -9.35 -22.77 -7.46
N ALA A 277 -10.58 -22.25 -7.44
CA ALA A 277 -11.71 -22.84 -8.16
C ALA A 277 -11.48 -22.80 -9.68
N GLY A 278 -10.92 -21.70 -10.20
CA GLY A 278 -10.53 -21.58 -11.62
C GLY A 278 -9.56 -22.69 -12.07
N LYS A 279 -8.56 -23.02 -11.25
CA LYS A 279 -7.65 -24.14 -11.52
C LYS A 279 -8.38 -25.49 -11.51
N LEU A 280 -9.29 -25.72 -10.57
CA LEU A 280 -10.08 -26.95 -10.51
C LEU A 280 -10.93 -27.12 -11.77
N VAL A 281 -11.73 -26.12 -12.14
CA VAL A 281 -12.66 -26.22 -13.28
C VAL A 281 -11.93 -26.37 -14.62
N THR A 282 -10.76 -25.73 -14.77
CA THR A 282 -9.91 -25.86 -15.97
C THR A 282 -9.49 -27.30 -16.20
N THR A 283 -9.29 -28.08 -15.12
CA THR A 283 -8.93 -29.51 -15.23
C THR A 283 -10.13 -30.44 -15.48
N MET A 284 -11.36 -29.96 -15.29
CA MET A 284 -12.57 -30.78 -15.42
C MET A 284 -13.05 -30.85 -16.88
N ASN A 285 -13.54 -29.73 -17.42
CA ASN A 285 -13.97 -29.61 -18.82
C ASN A 285 -14.25 -28.13 -19.19
N GLU A 286 -14.29 -27.85 -20.51
CA GLU A 286 -14.49 -26.50 -21.05
C GLU A 286 -15.85 -25.89 -20.66
N GLN A 287 -16.90 -26.71 -20.55
CA GLN A 287 -18.24 -26.22 -20.18
C GLN A 287 -18.27 -25.71 -18.74
N ALA A 288 -17.70 -26.46 -17.79
CA ALA A 288 -17.58 -26.07 -16.40
C ALA A 288 -16.74 -24.79 -16.22
N SER A 289 -15.68 -24.62 -17.03
CA SER A 289 -14.90 -23.38 -17.05
C SER A 289 -15.75 -22.19 -17.47
N LYS A 290 -16.53 -22.31 -18.55
CA LYS A 290 -17.40 -21.23 -19.03
C LYS A 290 -18.51 -20.89 -18.02
N GLU A 291 -19.12 -21.89 -17.40
CA GLU A 291 -20.13 -21.68 -16.36
C GLU A 291 -19.54 -20.98 -15.13
N PHE A 292 -18.32 -21.36 -14.73
CA PHE A 292 -17.59 -20.70 -13.65
C PHE A 292 -17.24 -19.24 -13.99
N ASP A 293 -16.71 -18.98 -15.19
CA ASP A 293 -16.38 -17.62 -15.64
C ASP A 293 -17.63 -16.73 -15.68
N LEU A 294 -18.77 -17.25 -16.15
CA LEU A 294 -20.05 -16.55 -16.11
C LEU A 294 -20.50 -16.23 -14.68
N PHE A 295 -20.37 -17.19 -13.75
CA PHE A 295 -20.68 -16.98 -12.34
C PHE A 295 -19.79 -15.91 -11.72
N VAL A 296 -18.48 -15.95 -11.98
CA VAL A 296 -17.51 -14.97 -11.46
C VAL A 296 -17.82 -13.57 -12.00
N ASN A 297 -18.12 -13.43 -13.30
CA ASN A 297 -18.50 -12.14 -13.88
C ASN A 297 -19.78 -11.58 -13.25
N GLN A 298 -20.83 -12.39 -13.10
CA GLN A 298 -22.07 -11.99 -12.43
C GLN A 298 -21.84 -11.61 -10.97
N LEU A 299 -20.92 -12.29 -10.30
CA LEU A 299 -20.54 -11.98 -8.94
C LEU A 299 -19.85 -10.62 -8.85
N TYR A 300 -18.88 -10.32 -9.71
CA TYR A 300 -18.24 -8.99 -9.75
C TYR A 300 -19.24 -7.89 -10.12
N GLU A 301 -20.16 -8.10 -11.07
CA GLU A 301 -21.24 -7.16 -11.36
C GLU A 301 -22.11 -6.88 -10.11
N ALA A 302 -22.50 -7.92 -9.37
CA ALA A 302 -23.29 -7.77 -8.15
C ALA A 302 -22.52 -7.08 -7.00
N ILE A 303 -21.21 -7.26 -6.95
CA ILE A 303 -20.33 -6.54 -6.03
C ILE A 303 -20.29 -5.06 -6.43
N ASP A 304 -20.03 -4.76 -7.70
CA ASP A 304 -19.95 -3.39 -8.21
C ASP A 304 -21.26 -2.62 -8.00
N ASP A 305 -22.41 -3.29 -8.17
CA ASP A 305 -23.73 -2.73 -7.90
C ASP A 305 -23.94 -2.33 -6.43
N HIS A 306 -23.29 -3.01 -5.48
CA HIS A 306 -23.45 -2.76 -4.05
C HIS A 306 -22.38 -1.84 -3.46
N VAL A 307 -21.10 -2.08 -3.77
CA VAL A 307 -19.97 -1.37 -3.16
C VAL A 307 -19.27 -0.40 -4.12
N GLY A 308 -19.70 -0.31 -5.37
CA GLY A 308 -18.99 0.43 -6.42
C GLY A 308 -17.78 -0.34 -6.91
N SER A 309 -16.87 0.35 -7.62
CA SER A 309 -15.66 -0.27 -8.19
C SER A 309 -14.86 -1.01 -7.10
N PHE A 310 -14.90 -2.34 -7.15
CA PHE A 310 -14.24 -3.17 -6.17
C PHE A 310 -12.77 -3.33 -6.51
N LEU A 311 -11.93 -2.70 -5.69
CA LEU A 311 -10.49 -2.93 -5.72
C LEU A 311 -10.15 -4.06 -4.74
N ASP A 312 -9.49 -5.11 -5.24
CA ASP A 312 -8.78 -6.10 -4.42
C ASP A 312 -7.57 -5.43 -3.76
N ASN A 313 -7.76 -4.36 -2.97
CA ASN A 313 -6.71 -3.62 -2.30
C ASN A 313 -7.16 -3.30 -0.88
N GLU A 314 -6.65 -4.06 0.08
CA GLU A 314 -7.11 -4.03 1.46
C GLU A 314 -6.35 -3.06 2.35
N GLY A 315 -5.21 -2.59 1.86
CA GLY A 315 -4.33 -1.75 2.62
C GLY A 315 -3.06 -1.41 1.87
N VAL A 316 -2.09 -0.89 2.60
CA VAL A 316 -0.82 -0.43 2.03
C VAL A 316 0.32 -0.81 2.97
N GLY A 317 1.47 -1.15 2.39
CA GLY A 317 2.68 -1.47 3.14
C GLY A 317 3.93 -0.83 2.57
N LEU A 318 4.96 -0.73 3.40
CA LEU A 318 6.29 -0.32 3.00
C LEU A 318 7.20 -1.54 2.91
N TYR A 319 7.82 -1.72 1.75
CA TYR A 319 8.68 -2.84 1.43
C TYR A 319 10.06 -2.31 1.07
N TYR A 320 11.10 -2.84 1.69
CA TYR A 320 12.46 -2.32 1.55
C TYR A 320 13.03 -2.59 0.16
N TYR A 321 12.98 -3.84 -0.31
CA TYR A 321 13.55 -4.20 -1.61
C TYR A 321 12.63 -3.79 -2.75
N GLN A 322 11.32 -3.95 -2.61
CA GLN A 322 10.38 -3.52 -3.66
C GLN A 322 10.42 -1.99 -3.88
N SER A 323 10.58 -1.16 -2.85
CA SER A 323 10.70 0.30 -3.01
C SER A 323 11.95 0.74 -3.77
N ARG A 324 12.94 -0.14 -3.93
CA ARG A 324 14.15 0.08 -4.75
C ARG A 324 13.97 -0.29 -6.22
N ILE A 325 12.82 -0.81 -6.64
CA ILE A 325 12.62 -1.18 -8.03
C ILE A 325 12.10 0.02 -8.81
N ASN A 326 12.89 0.49 -9.78
CA ASN A 326 12.52 1.63 -10.61
C ASN A 326 11.39 1.32 -11.58
N HIS A 327 10.75 2.40 -12.04
CA HIS A 327 9.72 2.33 -13.06
C HIS A 327 10.26 2.10 -14.47
N SER A 328 9.57 1.27 -15.25
CA SER A 328 9.59 1.29 -16.71
C SER A 328 8.17 1.15 -17.24
N CYS A 329 7.84 1.88 -18.32
CA CYS A 329 6.55 1.68 -18.97
C CYS A 329 6.50 0.40 -19.84
N SER A 330 7.64 -0.28 -19.99
CA SER A 330 7.77 -1.64 -20.53
C SER A 330 8.59 -2.45 -19.51
N PRO A 331 7.98 -2.84 -18.37
CA PRO A 331 8.69 -3.49 -17.28
C PRO A 331 9.11 -4.92 -17.65
N ASN A 332 10.18 -5.40 -17.02
CA ASN A 332 10.64 -6.78 -17.13
C ASN A 332 10.28 -7.63 -15.88
N ALA A 333 9.67 -7.02 -14.86
CA ALA A 333 9.16 -7.71 -13.68
C ALA A 333 7.79 -7.17 -13.25
N VAL A 334 7.08 -7.94 -12.42
CA VAL A 334 5.77 -7.60 -11.85
C VAL A 334 5.69 -8.00 -10.38
N ILE A 335 4.91 -7.25 -9.60
CA ILE A 335 4.58 -7.60 -8.22
C ILE A 335 3.37 -8.53 -8.22
N ARG A 336 3.46 -9.64 -7.49
CA ARG A 336 2.35 -10.56 -7.27
C ARG A 336 2.17 -10.82 -5.78
N PHE A 337 0.92 -10.85 -5.32
CA PHE A 337 0.54 -11.39 -4.01
C PHE A 337 0.13 -12.85 -4.21
N SER A 338 1.08 -13.77 -4.02
CA SER A 338 0.87 -15.21 -4.25
C SER A 338 0.18 -15.91 -3.07
N GLY A 339 0.04 -15.22 -1.95
CA GLY A 339 -0.52 -15.74 -0.72
C GLY A 339 -1.81 -15.04 -0.31
N VAL A 340 -2.25 -15.38 0.90
CA VAL A 340 -3.43 -14.81 1.56
C VAL A 340 -3.04 -13.65 2.48
N ASN A 341 -1.83 -13.10 2.35
CA ASN A 341 -1.30 -12.10 3.27
C ASN A 341 -0.48 -11.05 2.50
N SER A 342 0.01 -10.06 3.24
CA SER A 342 0.81 -8.94 2.73
C SER A 342 2.17 -9.33 2.15
N GLN A 343 2.56 -10.61 2.12
CA GLN A 343 3.81 -10.98 1.47
C GLN A 343 3.69 -10.79 -0.05
N LEU A 344 4.60 -10.03 -0.62
CA LEU A 344 4.71 -9.88 -2.07
C LEU A 344 5.81 -10.77 -2.65
N SER A 345 5.69 -11.05 -3.94
CA SER A 345 6.72 -11.66 -4.77
C SER A 345 7.01 -10.77 -5.96
N VAL A 346 8.27 -10.63 -6.33
CA VAL A 346 8.67 -9.99 -7.59
C VAL A 346 8.97 -11.09 -8.60
N VAL A 347 8.24 -11.10 -9.72
CA VAL A 347 8.28 -12.17 -10.73
C VAL A 347 8.73 -11.60 -12.07
N ALA A 348 9.65 -12.28 -12.75
CA ALA A 348 10.11 -11.91 -14.07
C ALA A 348 9.00 -12.08 -15.13
N LEU A 349 8.73 -11.04 -15.91
CA LEU A 349 7.82 -11.08 -17.06
C LEU A 349 8.51 -11.58 -18.33
N THR A 350 9.82 -11.37 -18.42
CA THR A 350 10.68 -11.77 -19.53
C THR A 350 11.99 -12.31 -18.97
N ALA A 351 12.80 -12.98 -19.80
CA ALA A 351 14.18 -13.28 -19.41
C ALA A 351 14.95 -11.97 -19.15
N ILE A 352 15.75 -11.94 -18.07
CA ILE A 352 16.55 -10.78 -17.64
C ILE A 352 18.02 -11.18 -17.64
N GLN A 353 18.86 -10.42 -18.31
CA GLN A 353 20.29 -10.71 -18.39
C GLN A 353 21.04 -10.27 -17.13
N GLU A 354 22.16 -10.94 -16.81
CA GLU A 354 23.02 -10.49 -15.71
C GLU A 354 23.43 -9.02 -15.89
N GLY A 355 23.26 -8.21 -14.85
CA GLY A 355 23.54 -6.78 -14.86
C GLY A 355 22.42 -5.89 -15.44
N GLU A 356 21.38 -6.47 -16.04
CA GLU A 356 20.21 -5.73 -16.50
C GLU A 356 19.39 -5.20 -15.31
N GLU A 357 18.86 -3.98 -15.43
CA GLU A 357 18.02 -3.37 -14.41
C GLU A 357 16.65 -4.04 -14.36
N ILE A 358 16.21 -4.36 -13.14
CA ILE A 358 14.88 -4.88 -12.87
C ILE A 358 13.94 -3.69 -12.70
N THR A 359 12.84 -3.69 -13.45
CA THR A 359 11.87 -2.59 -13.44
C THR A 359 10.45 -3.12 -13.38
N ILE A 360 9.58 -2.37 -12.69
CA ILE A 360 8.14 -2.62 -12.59
C ILE A 360 7.34 -1.45 -13.18
N SER A 361 6.05 -1.63 -13.43
CA SER A 361 5.17 -0.50 -13.75
C SER A 361 4.62 0.12 -12.46
N TYR A 362 4.66 1.44 -12.36
CA TYR A 362 3.98 2.22 -11.32
C TYR A 362 2.60 2.71 -11.80
N LEU A 363 2.25 2.36 -13.04
CA LEU A 363 1.01 2.67 -13.69
C LEU A 363 0.16 1.41 -13.73
N ASP A 364 -1.15 1.56 -13.55
CA ASP A 364 -2.09 0.51 -13.89
C ASP A 364 -2.04 0.18 -15.40
N HIS A 365 -2.67 -0.93 -15.77
CA HIS A 365 -2.67 -1.43 -17.14
C HIS A 365 -3.27 -0.41 -18.14
N CYS A 366 -4.34 0.30 -17.73
CA CYS A 366 -5.01 1.30 -18.57
C CYS A 366 -4.07 2.46 -18.86
N LEU A 367 -3.47 3.08 -17.84
CA LEU A 367 -2.51 4.17 -17.97
C LEU A 367 -1.26 3.75 -18.73
N GLN A 368 -0.75 2.53 -18.53
CA GLN A 368 0.43 2.03 -19.23
C GLN A 368 0.26 1.97 -20.77
N SER A 369 -0.99 1.80 -21.22
CA SER A 369 -1.39 1.79 -22.63
C SER A 369 -1.62 3.18 -23.24
N ARG A 370 -1.78 4.23 -22.41
CA ARG A 370 -1.97 5.62 -22.86
C ARG A 370 -0.67 6.21 -23.45
N SER A 371 -0.80 7.38 -24.07
CA SER A 371 0.29 8.09 -24.75
C SER A 371 1.48 8.38 -23.84
N ARG A 372 2.65 8.61 -24.45
CA ARG A 372 3.86 9.10 -23.78
C ARG A 372 3.58 10.29 -22.85
N HIS A 373 2.85 11.28 -23.37
CA HIS A 373 2.53 12.50 -22.64
C HIS A 373 1.71 12.20 -21.38
N THR A 374 0.60 11.46 -21.53
CA THR A 374 -0.30 11.11 -20.41
C THR A 374 0.45 10.35 -19.31
N ARG A 375 1.23 9.34 -19.68
CA ARG A 375 2.02 8.55 -18.71
C ARG A 375 3.05 9.39 -17.98
N ARG A 376 3.81 10.22 -18.71
CA ARG A 376 4.82 11.08 -18.11
C ARG A 376 4.21 12.18 -17.23
N LYS A 377 3.07 12.76 -17.62
CA LYS A 377 2.31 13.71 -16.79
C LYS A 377 1.88 13.06 -15.48
N TYR A 378 1.33 11.84 -15.54
CA TYR A 378 0.95 11.08 -14.34
C TYR A 378 2.14 10.77 -13.43
N LEU A 379 3.25 10.25 -13.99
CA LEU A 379 4.45 9.93 -13.22
C LEU A 379 5.12 11.17 -12.63
N SER A 380 5.11 12.29 -13.35
CA SER A 380 5.61 13.56 -12.85
C SER A 380 4.77 14.07 -11.67
N SER A 381 3.44 13.92 -11.72
CA SER A 381 2.55 14.38 -10.65
C SER A 381 2.57 13.47 -9.41
N ASN A 382 2.75 12.15 -9.58
CA ASN A 382 2.63 11.19 -8.47
C ASN A 382 3.99 10.68 -7.95
N TYR A 383 5.03 10.71 -8.77
CA TYR A 383 6.35 10.13 -8.43
C TYR A 383 7.52 11.10 -8.62
N LEU A 384 7.26 12.30 -9.15
CA LEU A 384 8.24 13.37 -9.38
C LEU A 384 9.42 13.01 -10.27
N PHE A 385 9.19 12.23 -11.31
CA PHE A 385 10.20 11.98 -12.33
C PHE A 385 9.59 11.96 -13.71
N TRP A 386 10.43 12.23 -14.70
CA TRP A 386 10.10 12.07 -16.10
C TRP A 386 10.63 10.73 -16.58
N CYS A 387 9.74 9.85 -17.04
CA CYS A 387 10.14 8.53 -17.54
C CYS A 387 10.77 8.64 -18.92
N ASP A 388 11.98 8.11 -19.05
CA ASP A 388 12.77 8.01 -20.27
C ASP A 388 13.13 6.53 -20.58
N CYS A 389 12.24 5.61 -20.20
CA CYS A 389 12.41 4.17 -20.49
C CYS A 389 12.41 3.90 -22.01
N PRO A 390 12.85 2.70 -22.47
CA PRO A 390 12.91 2.38 -23.91
C PRO A 390 11.62 2.66 -24.68
N LYS A 391 10.45 2.38 -24.08
CA LYS A 391 9.14 2.69 -24.68
C LYS A 391 8.92 4.20 -24.84
N CYS A 392 9.26 5.00 -23.83
CA CYS A 392 9.14 6.46 -23.89
C CYS A 392 10.11 7.10 -24.90
N GLU A 393 11.32 6.57 -25.06
CA GLU A 393 12.28 7.08 -26.04
C GLU A 393 11.93 6.66 -27.48
N MET A 394 11.35 5.48 -27.66
CA MET A 394 10.81 5.06 -28.97
C MET A 394 9.67 5.97 -29.43
N GLU A 395 8.63 6.15 -28.60
CA GLU A 395 7.47 7.00 -28.92
C GLU A 395 7.85 8.46 -29.20
N LYS A 396 8.88 8.97 -28.53
CA LYS A 396 9.42 10.32 -28.75
C LYS A 396 9.94 10.52 -30.18
N ASN A 397 10.50 9.49 -30.80
CA ASN A 397 11.04 9.57 -32.16
C ASN A 397 9.94 9.44 -33.22
N ASP A 398 8.86 8.71 -32.92
CA ASP A 398 7.70 8.57 -33.79
C ASP A 398 6.87 9.87 -33.86
N ASP A 399 6.73 10.57 -32.72
CA ASP A 399 6.05 11.88 -32.66
C ASP A 399 6.76 12.96 -33.49
N VAL A 400 8.08 12.86 -33.70
CA VAL A 400 8.85 13.82 -34.53
C VAL A 400 8.62 13.58 -36.02
N GLN A 401 8.19 12.37 -36.43
CA GLN A 401 7.85 12.07 -37.82
C GLN A 401 6.39 12.37 -38.18
N SER A 402 5.50 12.57 -37.19
CA SER A 402 4.06 12.82 -37.40
C SER A 402 3.67 14.30 -37.41
N VAL A 403 4.63 15.23 -37.33
CA VAL A 403 4.39 16.70 -37.27
C VAL A 403 4.00 17.27 -38.64
N THR A 404 2.86 16.84 -39.18
CA THR A 404 2.05 17.59 -40.14
C THR A 404 0.55 17.46 -39.80
N SER A 405 0.12 17.80 -38.58
CA SER A 405 -1.21 18.40 -38.32
C SER A 405 -1.42 18.76 -36.84
N SER A 406 -1.42 20.06 -36.58
CA SER A 406 -2.30 20.84 -35.67
C SER A 406 -2.76 20.25 -34.32
N SER A 407 -2.26 20.90 -33.25
CA SER A 407 -3.00 21.43 -32.08
C SER A 407 -4.23 20.66 -31.58
N GLU A 408 -4.01 19.84 -30.55
CA GLU A 408 -5.04 19.47 -29.57
C GLU A 408 -4.50 19.78 -28.16
N ASP A 409 -4.58 21.05 -27.80
CA ASP A 409 -4.55 21.48 -26.40
C ASP A 409 -5.97 21.35 -25.84
N ASP A 410 -6.06 20.88 -24.58
CA ASP A 410 -7.20 21.00 -23.66
C ASP A 410 -8.43 20.09 -23.82
N VAL A 411 -8.25 18.75 -23.79
CA VAL A 411 -9.32 17.83 -23.30
C VAL A 411 -8.73 16.60 -22.59
N ALA A 412 -8.18 16.76 -21.39
CA ALA A 412 -7.70 15.61 -20.61
C ALA A 412 -7.76 15.83 -19.10
N ASP A 413 -8.89 16.30 -18.57
CA ASP A 413 -9.12 16.37 -17.12
C ASP A 413 -10.35 15.58 -16.64
N GLU A 414 -11.13 14.92 -17.52
CA GLU A 414 -12.33 14.17 -17.08
C GLU A 414 -12.24 12.63 -17.19
N GLU A 415 -11.26 12.05 -17.89
CA GLU A 415 -11.17 10.58 -18.04
C GLU A 415 -10.19 9.88 -17.07
N ALA A 416 -9.40 10.61 -16.28
CA ALA A 416 -8.44 9.99 -15.37
C ALA A 416 -9.07 9.42 -14.08
N ASN A 417 -10.30 9.83 -13.75
CA ASN A 417 -11.00 9.43 -12.51
C ASN A 417 -12.15 8.44 -12.75
N GLY A 418 -12.38 8.00 -13.99
CA GLY A 418 -13.53 7.15 -14.36
C GLY A 418 -13.25 5.64 -14.35
N CYS A 419 -12.05 5.21 -14.01
CA CYS A 419 -11.69 3.79 -13.98
C CYS A 419 -10.57 3.60 -12.97
N SER A 420 -10.96 3.44 -11.70
CA SER A 420 -10.11 2.91 -10.63
C SER A 420 -10.86 1.78 -9.99
#